data_AF-A0A259KXL5-F1
#
_entry.id   AF-A0A259KXL5-F1
#
_cell.length_a   1.000
_cell.length_b   1.000
_cell.length_c   1.000
_cell.angle_alpha   90.00
_cell.angle_beta   90.00
_cell.angle_gamma   90.00
#
_symmetry.space_group_name_H-M   'P 1'
#
loop_
_entity.id
_entity.type
_entity.pdbx_description
1 polymer ?
#
loop_
_entity_poly.entity_id
_entity_poly.type
_entity_poly.pdbx_seq_one_letter_code
_entity_poly.pdbx_strand_id
1 'polypeptide(L)'
;MDSQRDSALPVASAGAPAAGSASRPARAEAKRSVASATKKSNKSDQIVGRLTTDRGQRAAAKAQALAAALAEAKGAAVPDTSAATASAAPDHMLTAVDVDPLAQVGEARRRGRGAVSNAAGRFEPAARILFDDGWASLEDLPAFRTEVVEERARTVITRNTSPDIAFDRSINAYRGCEHGCIYCFARPTHAYHGLSAGLDFESKLFVKPDAPELLARELMHRTYTPRTIAMGTNTDPYQPIERQYEVTRKLLEVLRDFGHPVGIVTKSGLVARDIDILAPMAARGLVKVAISITTLDPKLARLMEPRAASPARRLETIRRLSEAGIPTAVLAAPLIPALNDMEIERILDSAKAAGAIEAGYVTLRLPLEIADMFREWLAAHFPEKARHIMSLVREMHGGKDYDSGFGKRGRGEGPYAWTIGRRFEIAARRLGLVGRGLKLTTEHFKRATQVGEQLSLFA
;
A
#
# COMPACT_ATOMS: atom_id res chain seq x y z
N MET A 1 39.18 -38.04 -33.63
CA MET A 1 38.38 -38.86 -34.56
C MET A 1 36.98 -38.26 -34.76
N ASP A 2 36.79 -37.10 -35.41
CA ASP A 2 37.70 -36.00 -35.78
C ASP A 2 36.89 -34.70 -35.96
N SER A 3 37.39 -33.58 -35.43
CA SER A 3 38.01 -32.43 -36.13
C SER A 3 36.99 -31.54 -36.88
N GLN A 4 36.78 -30.30 -36.41
CA GLN A 4 37.37 -29.03 -36.90
C GLN A 4 36.63 -28.47 -38.15
N ARG A 5 36.12 -27.22 -38.09
CA ARG A 5 36.67 -25.95 -38.65
C ARG A 5 36.86 -25.98 -40.19
N ASP A 6 36.62 -24.95 -40.99
CA ASP A 6 36.31 -23.50 -40.81
C ASP A 6 35.66 -23.01 -42.15
N SER A 7 35.23 -21.77 -42.49
CA SER A 7 35.25 -20.40 -41.92
C SER A 7 34.24 -19.49 -42.70
N ALA A 8 34.55 -18.18 -42.86
CA ALA A 8 34.15 -17.23 -43.92
C ALA A 8 32.84 -16.41 -43.82
N LEU A 9 33.02 -15.08 -43.73
CA LEU A 9 32.07 -14.00 -44.09
C LEU A 9 32.37 -13.50 -45.52
N PRO A 10 31.51 -12.62 -46.09
CA PRO A 10 32.06 -11.35 -46.61
C PRO A 10 31.20 -10.09 -46.32
N VAL A 11 31.65 -8.94 -46.86
CA VAL A 11 31.30 -7.55 -46.48
C VAL A 11 31.44 -6.64 -47.75
N ALA A 12 30.99 -5.39 -47.88
CA ALA A 12 30.40 -4.39 -46.95
C ALA A 12 29.61 -3.28 -47.69
N SER A 13 28.98 -2.37 -46.91
CA SER A 13 28.68 -0.96 -47.27
C SER A 13 27.49 -0.71 -48.24
N ALA A 14 26.95 0.50 -48.44
CA ALA A 14 27.24 1.85 -47.90
C ALA A 14 25.96 2.75 -47.94
N GLY A 15 26.02 3.98 -47.39
CA GLY A 15 25.19 5.10 -47.89
C GLY A 15 24.60 6.08 -46.86
N ALA A 16 25.20 7.28 -46.74
CA ALA A 16 24.59 8.48 -46.12
C ALA A 16 25.27 9.79 -46.57
N PRO A 17 24.50 10.85 -46.86
CA PRO A 17 24.86 12.25 -46.52
C PRO A 17 23.68 12.94 -45.76
N ALA A 18 23.83 13.91 -44.84
CA ALA A 18 24.53 15.21 -44.87
C ALA A 18 23.95 16.19 -45.92
N ALA A 19 23.90 17.52 -45.74
CA ALA A 19 23.88 18.47 -44.62
C ALA A 19 23.57 19.89 -45.22
N GLY A 20 23.12 20.91 -44.46
CA GLY A 20 22.80 22.22 -45.06
C GLY A 20 22.59 23.40 -44.09
N SER A 21 22.75 24.64 -44.57
CA SER A 21 22.68 25.92 -43.81
C SER A 21 22.39 27.11 -44.75
N ALA A 22 22.17 28.38 -44.34
CA ALA A 22 22.29 29.02 -43.02
C ALA A 22 21.01 29.85 -42.63
N SER A 23 20.94 31.17 -42.40
CA SER A 23 21.87 32.32 -42.50
C SER A 23 21.50 33.50 -41.56
N ARG A 24 22.09 34.69 -41.78
CA ARG A 24 21.95 36.00 -41.08
C ARG A 24 22.47 37.09 -42.07
N PRO A 25 22.48 38.42 -41.81
CA PRO A 25 21.78 39.27 -40.82
C PRO A 25 21.22 40.63 -41.40
N ALA A 26 20.49 41.43 -40.59
CA ALA A 26 20.45 42.92 -40.53
C ALA A 26 19.40 43.33 -39.47
N ARG A 27 19.52 44.26 -38.50
CA ARG A 27 20.38 45.42 -38.12
C ARG A 27 19.81 46.83 -38.47
N ALA A 28 19.17 47.44 -37.45
CA ALA A 28 19.11 48.89 -37.13
C ALA A 28 18.38 49.85 -38.12
N GLU A 29 17.99 51.10 -37.79
CA GLU A 29 17.90 51.87 -36.52
C GLU A 29 16.84 53.00 -36.67
N ALA A 30 16.18 53.44 -35.60
CA ALA A 30 15.53 54.77 -35.51
C ALA A 30 15.20 55.16 -34.04
N LYS A 31 15.13 56.47 -33.73
CA LYS A 31 14.88 57.04 -32.39
C LYS A 31 13.90 58.24 -32.48
N ARG A 32 13.45 58.74 -31.31
CA ARG A 32 12.66 59.97 -31.02
C ARG A 32 11.13 59.75 -30.90
N SER A 33 10.39 60.46 -30.02
CA SER A 33 10.77 61.47 -29.00
C SER A 33 9.63 61.79 -28.01
N VAL A 34 9.99 62.33 -26.82
CA VAL A 34 9.21 63.26 -25.94
C VAL A 34 7.79 62.81 -25.54
N ALA A 35 7.51 62.34 -24.31
CA ALA A 35 7.66 62.93 -22.97
C ALA A 35 6.65 64.03 -22.59
N SER A 36 5.72 63.72 -21.68
CA SER A 36 4.90 64.68 -20.90
C SER A 36 4.34 64.02 -19.62
N ALA A 37 3.66 64.80 -18.77
CA ALA A 37 2.82 64.34 -17.62
C ALA A 37 3.49 63.84 -16.31
N THR A 38 4.69 64.31 -15.92
CA THR A 38 5.23 64.10 -14.56
C THR A 38 4.61 65.06 -13.52
N LYS A 39 3.48 64.71 -12.88
CA LYS A 39 3.05 65.26 -11.54
C LYS A 39 1.76 64.62 -10.96
N LYS A 40 1.84 63.39 -10.40
CA LYS A 40 0.88 62.83 -9.41
C LYS A 40 1.36 61.44 -8.89
N SER A 41 2.28 61.42 -7.90
CA SER A 41 2.70 60.16 -7.23
C SER A 41 3.37 60.35 -5.87
N ASN A 42 4.09 61.45 -5.65
CA ASN A 42 5.09 61.59 -4.58
C ASN A 42 4.54 61.78 -3.14
N LYS A 43 3.58 60.94 -2.71
CA LYS A 43 3.11 60.81 -1.32
C LYS A 43 2.66 59.39 -0.93
N SER A 44 2.56 58.44 -1.87
CA SER A 44 2.32 57.01 -1.59
C SER A 44 3.61 56.27 -1.22
N ASP A 45 4.69 56.55 -1.94
CA ASP A 45 5.82 55.61 -2.06
C ASP A 45 6.68 55.56 -0.79
N GLN A 46 6.73 56.65 -0.01
CA GLN A 46 7.48 56.71 1.25
C GLN A 46 6.87 55.89 2.40
N ILE A 47 5.58 55.52 2.32
CA ILE A 47 4.94 54.63 3.30
C ILE A 47 5.14 53.16 2.90
N VAL A 48 5.02 52.85 1.61
CA VAL A 48 5.21 51.49 1.07
C VAL A 48 6.67 51.04 1.21
N GLY A 49 7.63 51.93 0.92
CA GLY A 49 9.08 51.61 0.97
C GLY A 49 9.65 51.31 2.37
N ARG A 50 8.89 51.55 3.45
CA ARG A 50 9.35 51.31 4.83
C ARG A 50 8.69 50.10 5.51
N LEU A 51 7.57 49.60 4.96
CA LEU A 51 6.86 48.40 5.44
C LEU A 51 7.24 47.12 4.69
N THR A 52 7.93 47.24 3.55
CA THR A 52 8.39 46.10 2.73
C THR A 52 9.74 45.55 3.14
N THR A 53 10.65 46.40 3.63
CA THR A 53 12.03 46.04 3.97
C THR A 53 12.13 45.18 5.23
N ASP A 54 11.63 45.66 6.37
CA ASP A 54 11.64 44.92 7.64
C ASP A 54 10.89 43.57 7.51
N ARG A 55 9.75 43.56 6.81
CA ARG A 55 8.94 42.34 6.59
C ARG A 55 9.68 41.31 5.73
N GLY A 56 10.37 41.75 4.68
CA GLY A 56 11.24 40.88 3.86
C GLY A 56 12.48 40.40 4.61
N GLN A 57 13.09 41.26 5.43
CA GLN A 57 14.27 40.94 6.25
C GLN A 57 13.93 39.91 7.33
N ARG A 58 12.79 40.02 8.02
CA ARG A 58 12.32 39.00 8.98
C ARG A 58 12.02 37.65 8.31
N ALA A 59 11.41 37.66 7.13
CA ALA A 59 11.17 36.44 6.36
C ALA A 59 12.49 35.77 5.93
N ALA A 60 13.44 36.55 5.42
CA ALA A 60 14.77 36.07 5.05
C ALA A 60 15.55 35.52 6.27
N ALA A 61 15.50 36.21 7.41
CA ALA A 61 16.14 35.76 8.65
C ALA A 61 15.50 34.47 9.20
N LYS A 62 14.17 34.33 9.16
CA LYS A 62 13.46 33.09 9.57
C LYS A 62 13.80 31.93 8.62
N ALA A 63 13.93 32.19 7.32
CA ALA A 63 14.38 31.20 6.33
C ALA A 63 15.86 30.81 6.50
N GLN A 64 16.74 31.76 6.83
CA GLN A 64 18.15 31.50 7.15
C GLN A 64 18.30 30.71 8.46
N ALA A 65 17.50 31.00 9.49
CA ALA A 65 17.47 30.22 10.72
C ALA A 65 16.99 28.77 10.48
N LEU A 66 15.96 28.58 9.64
CA LEU A 66 15.51 27.25 9.22
C LEU A 66 16.58 26.51 8.41
N ALA A 67 17.28 27.20 7.51
CA ALA A 67 18.38 26.63 6.74
C ALA A 67 19.59 26.28 7.62
N ALA A 68 19.87 27.05 8.67
CA ALA A 68 20.90 26.76 9.66
C ALA A 68 20.54 25.52 10.49
N ALA A 69 19.31 25.42 11.01
CA ALA A 69 18.84 24.23 11.73
C ALA A 69 18.86 22.96 10.84
N LEU A 70 18.51 23.09 9.55
CA LEU A 70 18.62 22.02 8.56
C LEU A 70 20.08 21.68 8.17
N ALA A 71 21.04 22.58 8.41
CA ALA A 71 22.46 22.33 8.24
C ALA A 71 23.06 21.66 9.49
N GLU A 72 22.69 22.08 10.70
CA GLU A 72 23.05 21.41 11.95
C GLU A 72 22.52 19.96 11.99
N ALA A 73 21.26 19.74 11.60
CA ALA A 73 20.68 18.40 11.44
C ALA A 73 21.37 17.53 10.37
N LYS A 74 22.18 18.12 9.48
CA LYS A 74 23.03 17.43 8.50
C LYS A 74 24.53 17.46 8.86
N GLY A 75 24.89 18.08 9.99
CA GLY A 75 26.28 18.23 10.45
C GLY A 75 26.84 16.99 11.17
N ALA A 76 25.99 16.00 11.48
CA ALA A 76 26.42 14.70 11.99
C ALA A 76 27.23 13.95 10.93
N ALA A 77 28.56 13.94 11.08
CA ALA A 77 29.48 13.43 10.07
C ALA A 77 29.30 11.92 9.83
N VAL A 78 29.34 11.53 8.54
CA VAL A 78 29.42 10.13 8.11
C VAL A 78 30.83 9.61 8.40
N PRO A 79 31.01 8.53 9.18
CA PRO A 79 32.31 7.88 9.35
C PRO A 79 32.74 7.17 8.06
N ASP A 80 34.02 7.27 7.71
CA ASP A 80 34.59 6.62 6.52
C ASP A 80 34.57 5.08 6.66
N THR A 81 33.96 4.39 5.69
CA THR A 81 33.74 2.94 5.76
C THR A 81 34.91 2.16 5.18
N SER A 82 36.01 2.07 5.94
CA SER A 82 37.03 1.03 5.77
C SER A 82 37.33 0.33 7.10
N ALA A 83 37.69 -0.96 7.04
CA ALA A 83 37.86 -1.86 8.20
C ALA A 83 36.62 -2.04 9.11
N ALA A 84 35.63 -2.79 8.64
CA ALA A 84 34.48 -3.20 9.45
C ALA A 84 34.86 -4.30 10.48
N THR A 85 35.00 -3.92 11.74
CA THR A 85 34.90 -4.84 12.90
C THR A 85 33.63 -4.53 13.68
N ALA A 86 32.96 -5.56 14.21
CA ALA A 86 31.65 -5.40 14.84
C ALA A 86 31.77 -4.76 16.24
N SER A 87 31.20 -3.57 16.39
CA SER A 87 30.95 -2.91 17.68
C SER A 87 29.53 -2.36 17.69
N ALA A 88 28.83 -2.49 18.82
CA ALA A 88 27.46 -2.01 18.94
C ALA A 88 27.42 -0.47 19.09
N ALA A 89 26.54 0.18 18.34
CA ALA A 89 26.26 1.61 18.55
C ALA A 89 25.54 1.81 19.90
N PRO A 90 25.80 2.90 20.64
CA PRO A 90 25.32 3.10 22.00
C PRO A 90 23.81 3.44 22.08
N ASP A 91 23.23 3.20 23.26
CA ASP A 91 21.85 3.56 23.60
C ASP A 91 21.62 5.08 23.55
N HIS A 92 21.14 5.56 22.40
CA HIS A 92 20.44 6.84 22.34
C HIS A 92 18.96 6.60 22.63
N MET A 93 18.39 7.39 23.55
CA MET A 93 16.96 7.33 23.82
C MET A 93 16.19 7.64 22.53
N LEU A 94 15.26 6.75 22.15
CA LEU A 94 14.12 7.08 21.29
C LEU A 94 13.20 8.07 22.02
N THR A 95 13.64 9.33 22.10
CA THR A 95 12.81 10.53 22.18
C THR A 95 12.29 10.86 20.77
N ALA A 96 11.42 11.85 20.64
CA ALA A 96 10.69 12.14 19.39
C ALA A 96 11.52 12.88 18.31
N VAL A 97 12.76 12.43 18.06
CA VAL A 97 13.77 13.17 17.26
C VAL A 97 14.05 12.54 15.88
N ASP A 98 13.84 11.23 15.71
CA ASP A 98 14.01 10.54 14.40
C ASP A 98 12.78 10.68 13.46
N VAL A 99 11.78 11.46 13.85
CA VAL A 99 10.56 11.70 13.07
C VAL A 99 10.60 13.10 12.48
N ASP A 100 10.40 13.25 11.17
CA ASP A 100 10.24 14.57 10.54
C ASP A 100 9.00 15.28 11.11
N PRO A 101 9.16 16.34 11.95
CA PRO A 101 8.01 17.01 12.56
C PRO A 101 7.20 17.79 11.52
N LEU A 102 7.83 18.15 10.40
CA LEU A 102 7.27 18.98 9.32
C LEU A 102 6.43 18.17 8.32
N ALA A 103 6.51 16.83 8.41
CA ALA A 103 5.66 15.91 7.66
C ALA A 103 4.38 15.49 8.41
N GLN A 104 4.29 15.74 9.73
CA GLN A 104 3.14 15.35 10.56
C GLN A 104 1.88 16.18 10.25
N VAL A 105 0.71 15.57 10.42
CA VAL A 105 -0.59 16.21 10.20
C VAL A 105 -1.41 16.22 11.50
N GLY A 106 -1.89 17.41 11.88
CA GLY A 106 -2.72 17.62 13.07
C GLY A 106 -3.98 16.74 13.09
N GLU A 107 -4.29 16.16 14.26
CA GLU A 107 -5.25 15.05 14.39
C GLU A 107 -6.63 15.38 13.79
N ALA A 108 -7.15 16.59 14.04
CA ALA A 108 -8.45 17.03 13.51
C ALA A 108 -8.53 16.91 11.98
N ARG A 109 -7.46 17.27 11.27
CA ARG A 109 -7.37 17.24 9.79
C ARG A 109 -7.23 15.81 9.25
N ARG A 110 -6.66 14.89 10.02
CA ARG A 110 -6.51 13.45 9.69
C ARG A 110 -7.50 12.54 10.45
N ARG A 111 -8.63 13.08 10.94
CA ARG A 111 -9.65 12.30 11.66
C ARG A 111 -10.16 11.12 10.82
N GLY A 112 -10.00 9.91 11.34
CA GLY A 112 -10.36 8.67 10.63
C GLY A 112 -9.32 8.19 9.61
N ARG A 113 -8.09 8.69 9.69
CA ARG A 113 -6.93 8.26 8.90
C ARG A 113 -5.90 7.57 9.80
N GLY A 114 -5.14 6.63 9.25
CA GLY A 114 -4.21 5.80 10.04
C GLY A 114 -2.77 6.28 10.05
N ALA A 115 -2.29 6.89 8.96
CA ALA A 115 -0.99 7.55 8.95
C ALA A 115 -0.97 8.79 9.87
N VAL A 116 0.20 9.11 10.43
CA VAL A 116 0.45 10.35 11.20
C VAL A 116 0.96 11.46 10.28
N SER A 117 1.83 11.11 9.32
CA SER A 117 2.47 12.00 8.36
C SER A 117 1.95 11.86 6.92
N ASN A 118 2.37 12.80 6.06
CA ASN A 118 2.22 12.70 4.60
C ASN A 118 3.52 13.10 3.87
N ALA A 119 4.65 12.52 4.31
CA ALA A 119 5.98 12.74 3.72
C ALA A 119 6.00 12.45 2.20
N ALA A 120 6.89 13.12 1.46
CA ALA A 120 6.97 12.98 0.00
C ALA A 120 7.28 11.54 -0.45
N GLY A 121 6.84 11.17 -1.66
CA GLY A 121 7.12 9.85 -2.23
C GLY A 121 8.61 9.64 -2.48
N ARG A 122 9.11 8.41 -2.26
CA ARG A 122 10.53 8.02 -2.39
C ARG A 122 11.21 8.31 -3.75
N PHE A 123 10.44 8.62 -4.79
CA PHE A 123 10.95 8.98 -6.12
C PHE A 123 10.75 10.46 -6.48
N GLU A 124 10.19 11.28 -5.57
CA GLU A 124 9.98 12.71 -5.81
C GLU A 124 11.30 13.48 -5.69
N PRO A 125 11.65 14.36 -6.65
CA PRO A 125 12.90 15.11 -6.64
C PRO A 125 12.92 16.26 -5.61
N ALA A 126 11.77 16.60 -5.01
CA ALA A 126 11.65 17.63 -4.00
C ALA A 126 10.53 17.31 -3.01
N ALA A 127 10.81 17.38 -1.71
CA ALA A 127 9.79 17.34 -0.67
C ALA A 127 9.05 18.68 -0.57
N ARG A 128 7.77 18.64 -0.16
CA ARG A 128 6.98 19.82 0.18
C ARG A 128 6.66 19.79 1.67
N ILE A 129 7.17 20.77 2.39
CA ILE A 129 6.90 20.99 3.82
C ILE A 129 5.77 22.01 3.96
N LEU A 130 4.81 21.74 4.85
CA LEU A 130 3.85 22.73 5.30
C LEU A 130 4.42 23.43 6.55
N PHE A 131 4.44 24.76 6.54
CA PHE A 131 4.86 25.57 7.68
C PHE A 131 3.95 26.78 7.82
N ASP A 132 3.84 27.32 9.03
CA ASP A 132 3.12 28.57 9.29
C ASP A 132 3.98 29.79 8.93
N ASP A 133 3.54 30.52 7.90
CA ASP A 133 4.15 31.75 7.40
C ASP A 133 3.57 33.03 8.05
N GLY A 134 2.53 32.90 8.86
CA GLY A 134 1.80 34.00 9.50
C GLY A 134 0.71 34.65 8.65
N TRP A 135 0.33 34.08 7.50
CA TRP A 135 -0.74 34.57 6.63
C TRP A 135 -2.01 33.71 6.67
N ALA A 136 -1.91 32.42 6.98
CA ALA A 136 -3.03 31.50 7.21
C ALA A 136 -2.63 30.38 8.19
N SER A 137 -3.55 29.91 9.05
CA SER A 137 -3.22 28.85 10.01
C SER A 137 -3.14 27.48 9.32
N LEU A 138 -2.21 26.63 9.78
CA LEU A 138 -2.20 25.21 9.42
C LEU A 138 -3.44 24.46 9.95
N GLU A 139 -4.14 25.03 10.93
CA GLU A 139 -5.39 24.51 11.49
C GLU A 139 -6.60 24.74 10.57
N ASP A 140 -6.58 25.80 9.75
CA ASP A 140 -7.65 26.13 8.79
C ASP A 140 -7.67 25.17 7.57
N LEU A 141 -6.61 24.36 7.40
CA LEU A 141 -6.47 23.48 6.25
C LEU A 141 -7.52 22.36 6.25
N PRO A 142 -8.21 22.12 5.11
CA PRO A 142 -9.32 21.17 5.05
C PRO A 142 -8.88 19.74 5.38
N ALA A 143 -9.76 19.03 6.09
CA ALA A 143 -9.59 17.62 6.43
C ALA A 143 -9.45 16.73 5.19
N PHE A 144 -8.63 15.69 5.28
CA PHE A 144 -8.35 14.78 4.16
C PHE A 144 -9.61 14.03 3.74
N ARG A 145 -10.24 14.48 2.64
CA ARG A 145 -11.30 13.77 1.91
C ARG A 145 -10.70 12.60 1.14
N THR A 146 -11.53 11.65 0.70
CA THR A 146 -11.06 10.62 -0.25
C THR A 146 -11.44 11.02 -1.66
N GLU A 147 -10.44 11.07 -2.52
CA GLU A 147 -10.49 11.30 -3.96
C GLU A 147 -10.29 9.94 -4.65
N VAL A 148 -11.03 9.68 -5.72
CA VAL A 148 -10.93 8.43 -6.51
C VAL A 148 -10.74 8.80 -7.97
N VAL A 149 -9.72 8.22 -8.60
CA VAL A 149 -9.40 8.39 -10.02
C VAL A 149 -9.70 7.09 -10.76
N GLU A 150 -10.43 7.17 -11.87
CA GLU A 150 -10.67 6.01 -12.73
C GLU A 150 -9.43 5.74 -13.61
N GLU A 151 -8.79 4.60 -13.40
CA GLU A 151 -7.68 4.08 -14.20
C GLU A 151 -8.22 3.10 -15.25
N ARG A 152 -7.87 3.31 -16.52
CA ARG A 152 -8.07 2.29 -17.56
C ARG A 152 -6.91 1.29 -17.54
N ALA A 153 -7.20 0.04 -17.21
CA ALA A 153 -6.18 -0.99 -17.11
C ALA A 153 -5.82 -1.59 -18.48
N ARG A 154 -4.59 -2.10 -18.62
CA ARG A 154 -4.17 -2.90 -19.78
C ARG A 154 -4.31 -4.41 -19.54
N THR A 155 -4.17 -4.82 -18.28
CA THR A 155 -4.29 -6.18 -17.78
C THR A 155 -4.87 -6.15 -16.37
N VAL A 156 -5.55 -7.22 -15.96
CA VAL A 156 -6.20 -7.32 -14.64
C VAL A 156 -5.53 -8.35 -13.73
N ILE A 157 -5.05 -9.47 -14.27
CA ILE A 157 -4.36 -10.51 -13.51
C ILE A 157 -2.88 -10.15 -13.34
N THR A 158 -2.48 -9.88 -12.09
CA THR A 158 -1.08 -9.68 -11.68
C THR A 158 -0.48 -11.01 -11.25
N ARG A 159 0.72 -11.36 -11.76
CA ARG A 159 1.39 -12.64 -11.51
C ARG A 159 2.61 -12.48 -10.59
N ASN A 160 2.98 -13.55 -9.90
CA ASN A 160 4.13 -13.61 -8.99
C ASN A 160 4.74 -15.03 -8.94
N THR A 161 5.96 -15.13 -8.43
CA THR A 161 6.75 -16.38 -8.33
C THR A 161 7.18 -16.69 -6.88
N SER A 162 6.47 -16.16 -5.88
CA SER A 162 6.93 -16.16 -4.49
C SER A 162 6.57 -17.46 -3.75
N PRO A 163 7.53 -18.13 -3.08
CA PRO A 163 7.28 -19.43 -2.41
C PRO A 163 6.46 -19.32 -1.11
N ASP A 164 6.26 -18.11 -0.57
CA ASP A 164 5.56 -17.92 0.71
C ASP A 164 4.02 -17.96 0.59
N ILE A 165 3.48 -17.95 -0.63
CA ILE A 165 2.05 -17.80 -0.90
C ILE A 165 1.55 -18.86 -1.87
N ALA A 166 0.38 -19.43 -1.57
CA ALA A 166 -0.20 -20.55 -2.30
C ALA A 166 -0.91 -20.17 -3.62
N PHE A 167 -0.52 -19.06 -4.26
CA PHE A 167 -1.11 -18.56 -5.50
C PHE A 167 -0.07 -17.88 -6.40
N ASP A 168 -0.11 -18.17 -7.71
CA ASP A 168 0.73 -17.54 -8.72
C ASP A 168 0.15 -16.20 -9.21
N ARG A 169 -1.13 -15.93 -8.95
CA ARG A 169 -1.89 -14.84 -9.57
C ARG A 169 -2.90 -14.16 -8.65
N SER A 170 -3.13 -12.87 -8.86
CA SER A 170 -4.08 -12.07 -8.09
C SER A 170 -4.71 -10.94 -8.88
N ILE A 171 -5.86 -10.46 -8.43
CA ILE A 171 -6.54 -9.27 -8.97
C ILE A 171 -6.62 -8.21 -7.88
N ASN A 172 -6.26 -6.98 -8.24
CA ASN A 172 -6.48 -5.78 -7.43
C ASN A 172 -7.24 -4.76 -8.30
N ALA A 173 -8.55 -4.68 -8.07
CA ALA A 173 -9.48 -3.74 -8.71
C ALA A 173 -9.16 -2.27 -8.39
N TYR A 174 -8.43 -2.04 -7.30
CA TYR A 174 -8.10 -0.74 -6.76
C TYR A 174 -6.58 -0.54 -6.62
N ARG A 175 -6.15 0.71 -6.42
CA ARG A 175 -4.83 1.08 -5.84
C ARG A 175 -5.07 2.03 -4.66
N GLY A 176 -4.26 1.93 -3.62
CA GLY A 176 -4.54 2.54 -2.32
C GLY A 176 -5.58 1.76 -1.52
N CYS A 177 -5.75 2.05 -0.23
CA CYS A 177 -6.79 1.38 0.57
C CYS A 177 -7.41 2.28 1.64
N GLU A 178 -8.73 2.47 1.57
CA GLU A 178 -9.51 3.29 2.49
C GLU A 178 -9.41 2.88 3.96
N HIS A 179 -9.18 1.60 4.23
CA HIS A 179 -9.07 1.07 5.59
C HIS A 179 -7.97 1.74 6.43
N GLY A 180 -7.00 2.41 5.78
CA GLY A 180 -5.98 3.22 6.46
C GLY A 180 -5.02 2.43 7.35
N CYS A 181 -4.94 1.10 7.19
CA CYS A 181 -4.14 0.23 8.04
C CYS A 181 -2.68 0.73 8.12
N ILE A 182 -2.20 1.17 9.28
CA ILE A 182 -0.87 1.81 9.40
C ILE A 182 0.25 0.90 8.88
N TYR A 183 0.23 -0.35 9.33
CA TYR A 183 1.20 -1.41 9.01
C TYR A 183 1.12 -1.96 7.57
N CYS A 184 0.30 -1.37 6.70
CA CYS A 184 -0.03 -1.97 5.41
C CYS A 184 1.15 -1.96 4.43
N PHE A 185 1.77 -3.13 4.21
CA PHE A 185 2.91 -3.31 3.29
C PHE A 185 2.68 -2.85 1.83
N ALA A 186 1.46 -2.47 1.46
CA ALA A 186 1.11 -1.94 0.16
C ALA A 186 1.28 -0.41 0.03
N ARG A 187 1.44 0.35 1.13
CA ARG A 187 1.65 1.81 1.06
C ARG A 187 2.83 2.25 0.18
N PRO A 188 3.98 1.54 0.16
CA PRO A 188 5.08 1.83 -0.76
C PRO A 188 4.72 1.80 -2.26
N THR A 189 3.57 1.22 -2.63
CA THR A 189 3.11 1.24 -4.04
C THR A 189 2.68 2.63 -4.51
N HIS A 190 2.30 3.53 -3.60
CA HIS A 190 1.94 4.92 -3.94
C HIS A 190 3.14 5.78 -4.35
N ALA A 191 4.35 5.45 -3.90
CA ALA A 191 5.57 6.14 -4.33
C ALA A 191 5.76 6.07 -5.85
N TYR A 192 5.39 4.96 -6.50
CA TYR A 192 5.44 4.79 -7.96
C TYR A 192 4.40 5.64 -8.73
N HIS A 193 3.51 6.33 -8.02
CA HIS A 193 2.54 7.30 -8.56
C HIS A 193 2.90 8.76 -8.21
N GLY A 194 4.07 9.01 -7.61
CA GLY A 194 4.46 10.34 -7.08
C GLY A 194 3.64 10.76 -5.85
N LEU A 195 3.09 9.79 -5.12
CA LEU A 195 2.22 10.01 -3.96
C LEU A 195 2.86 9.51 -2.66
N SER A 196 2.43 10.07 -1.54
CA SER A 196 2.89 9.62 -0.21
C SER A 196 2.41 8.20 0.11
N ALA A 197 3.27 7.44 0.82
CA ALA A 197 2.85 6.23 1.54
C ALA A 197 1.96 6.54 2.77
N GLY A 198 1.98 7.80 3.24
CA GLY A 198 1.22 8.35 4.35
C GLY A 198 -0.29 8.47 4.08
N LEU A 199 -0.83 9.67 4.24
CA LEU A 199 -2.27 9.91 4.06
C LEU A 199 -2.73 9.70 2.60
N ASP A 200 -1.90 10.03 1.61
CA ASP A 200 -2.24 9.86 0.18
C ASP A 200 -2.62 8.41 -0.18
N PHE A 201 -2.02 7.38 0.45
CA PHE A 201 -2.39 5.98 0.22
C PHE A 201 -3.86 5.64 0.56
N GLU A 202 -4.44 6.38 1.51
CA GLU A 202 -5.79 6.17 2.03
C GLU A 202 -6.78 7.29 1.66
N SER A 203 -6.28 8.42 1.15
CA SER A 203 -7.06 9.55 0.63
C SER A 203 -7.06 9.69 -0.89
N LYS A 204 -6.05 9.23 -1.63
CA LYS A 204 -6.00 9.28 -3.11
C LYS A 204 -5.98 7.88 -3.68
N LEU A 205 -7.10 7.46 -4.27
CA LEU A 205 -7.31 6.08 -4.70
C LEU A 205 -7.45 5.99 -6.20
N PHE A 206 -7.19 4.80 -6.73
CA PHE A 206 -7.45 4.47 -8.13
C PHE A 206 -8.40 3.28 -8.19
N VAL A 207 -9.33 3.29 -9.14
CA VAL A 207 -10.28 2.21 -9.41
C VAL A 207 -10.21 1.83 -10.89
N LYS A 208 -10.35 0.54 -11.19
CA LYS A 208 -10.33 0.00 -12.56
C LYS A 208 -11.74 -0.45 -12.94
N PRO A 209 -12.61 0.45 -13.44
CA PRO A 209 -13.98 0.09 -13.78
C PRO A 209 -14.05 -0.95 -14.92
N ASP A 210 -13.01 -1.04 -15.76
CA ASP A 210 -12.84 -1.97 -16.88
C ASP A 210 -12.27 -3.34 -16.49
N ALA A 211 -12.01 -3.58 -15.20
CA ALA A 211 -11.45 -4.84 -14.71
C ALA A 211 -12.31 -6.10 -15.03
N PRO A 212 -13.66 -6.08 -14.97
CA PRO A 212 -14.49 -7.24 -15.32
C PRO A 212 -14.38 -7.63 -16.81
N GLU A 213 -14.42 -6.65 -17.72
CA GLU A 213 -14.36 -6.87 -19.16
C GLU A 213 -12.96 -7.33 -19.59
N LEU A 214 -11.91 -6.80 -18.95
CA LEU A 214 -10.54 -7.29 -19.11
C LEU A 214 -10.37 -8.71 -18.57
N LEU A 215 -11.03 -9.06 -17.47
CA LEU A 215 -10.97 -10.41 -16.91
C LEU A 215 -11.63 -11.43 -17.84
N ALA A 216 -12.86 -11.16 -18.29
CA ALA A 216 -13.56 -12.02 -19.24
C ALA A 216 -12.71 -12.24 -20.51
N ARG A 217 -12.04 -11.19 -21.00
CA ARG A 217 -11.12 -11.27 -22.15
C ARG A 217 -9.87 -12.13 -21.88
N GLU A 218 -9.24 -12.03 -20.70
CA GLU A 218 -8.08 -12.86 -20.36
C GLU A 218 -8.48 -14.34 -20.17
N LEU A 219 -9.61 -14.63 -19.51
CA LEU A 219 -10.12 -15.99 -19.30
C LEU A 219 -10.50 -16.69 -20.61
N MET A 220 -11.02 -15.95 -21.60
CA MET A 220 -11.33 -16.48 -22.93
C MET A 220 -10.11 -16.87 -23.77
N HIS A 221 -8.89 -16.45 -23.40
CA HIS A 221 -7.71 -16.71 -24.22
C HIS A 221 -7.41 -18.22 -24.33
N ARG A 222 -7.11 -18.72 -25.55
CA ARG A 222 -6.95 -20.16 -25.81
C ARG A 222 -5.83 -20.82 -24.98
N THR A 223 -4.79 -20.07 -24.61
CA THR A 223 -3.69 -20.53 -23.74
C THR A 223 -3.92 -20.27 -22.25
N TYR A 224 -5.06 -19.69 -21.83
CA TYR A 224 -5.32 -19.45 -20.41
C TYR A 224 -5.61 -20.76 -19.68
N THR A 225 -4.76 -21.09 -18.71
CA THR A 225 -4.91 -22.23 -17.80
C THR A 225 -5.43 -21.74 -16.44
N PRO A 226 -6.58 -22.23 -15.93
CA PRO A 226 -7.14 -21.80 -14.66
C PRO A 226 -6.27 -22.25 -13.46
N ARG A 227 -6.15 -21.36 -12.47
CA ARG A 227 -5.66 -21.60 -11.10
C ARG A 227 -6.23 -20.51 -10.20
N THR A 228 -6.43 -20.78 -8.92
CA THR A 228 -7.00 -19.85 -7.93
C THR A 228 -6.45 -18.43 -8.06
N ILE A 229 -7.33 -17.47 -8.35
CA ILE A 229 -7.02 -16.04 -8.28
C ILE A 229 -7.15 -15.58 -6.84
N ALA A 230 -6.15 -14.89 -6.31
CA ALA A 230 -6.27 -14.21 -5.02
C ALA A 230 -6.82 -12.78 -5.17
N MET A 231 -7.73 -12.37 -4.28
CA MET A 231 -8.17 -10.99 -4.08
C MET A 231 -7.84 -10.55 -2.65
N GLY A 232 -7.56 -9.26 -2.44
CA GLY A 232 -7.07 -8.78 -1.14
C GLY A 232 -5.56 -8.92 -0.96
N THR A 233 -4.78 -8.92 -2.05
CA THR A 233 -3.33 -9.13 -2.00
C THR A 233 -2.51 -7.86 -1.83
N ASN A 234 -2.93 -6.74 -2.44
CA ASN A 234 -2.33 -5.42 -2.26
C ASN A 234 -3.36 -4.38 -1.77
N THR A 235 -4.60 -4.48 -2.22
CA THR A 235 -5.73 -3.65 -1.77
C THR A 235 -6.90 -4.51 -1.34
N ASP A 236 -7.63 -4.09 -0.30
CA ASP A 236 -8.83 -4.80 0.14
C ASP A 236 -9.97 -4.64 -0.90
N PRO A 237 -10.53 -5.73 -1.45
CA PRO A 237 -11.55 -5.66 -2.49
C PRO A 237 -12.90 -5.14 -1.98
N TYR A 238 -13.09 -5.10 -0.66
CA TYR A 238 -14.33 -4.70 0.00
C TYR A 238 -14.20 -3.43 0.84
N GLN A 239 -13.17 -2.63 0.57
CA GLN A 239 -13.01 -1.29 1.13
C GLN A 239 -14.23 -0.38 0.83
N PRO A 240 -14.57 0.60 1.69
CA PRO A 240 -15.88 1.27 1.64
C PRO A 240 -16.33 1.86 0.28
N ILE A 241 -15.44 2.34 -0.61
CA ILE A 241 -15.80 2.73 -2.00
C ILE A 241 -16.38 1.61 -2.88
N GLU A 242 -16.17 0.32 -2.56
CA GLU A 242 -16.79 -0.83 -3.26
C GLU A 242 -18.32 -0.81 -3.15
N ARG A 243 -18.90 -0.03 -2.22
CA ARG A 243 -20.35 0.22 -2.13
C ARG A 243 -20.91 1.09 -3.27
N GLN A 244 -20.05 1.75 -4.04
CA GLN A 244 -20.42 2.67 -5.12
C GLN A 244 -19.98 2.13 -6.49
N TYR A 245 -18.76 1.57 -6.57
CA TYR A 245 -18.19 1.09 -7.83
C TYR A 245 -18.59 -0.35 -8.20
N GLU A 246 -18.81 -1.20 -7.18
CA GLU A 246 -19.20 -2.61 -7.30
C GLU A 246 -18.31 -3.45 -8.24
N VAL A 247 -17.03 -3.08 -8.38
CA VAL A 247 -16.09 -3.73 -9.30
C VAL A 247 -15.70 -5.11 -8.78
N THR A 248 -15.56 -5.31 -7.46
CA THR A 248 -15.35 -6.65 -6.90
C THR A 248 -16.55 -7.54 -7.18
N ARG A 249 -17.78 -7.03 -7.02
CA ARG A 249 -19.00 -7.80 -7.35
C ARG A 249 -19.01 -8.27 -8.80
N LYS A 250 -18.80 -7.35 -9.76
CA LYS A 250 -18.75 -7.67 -11.20
C LYS A 250 -17.63 -8.65 -11.55
N LEU A 251 -16.46 -8.54 -10.90
CA LEU A 251 -15.38 -9.52 -11.04
C LEU A 251 -15.78 -10.91 -10.53
N LEU A 252 -16.54 -11.00 -9.44
CA LEU A 252 -17.07 -12.28 -8.93
C LEU A 252 -18.16 -12.87 -9.83
N GLU A 253 -19.00 -12.05 -10.45
CA GLU A 253 -19.98 -12.48 -11.45
C GLU A 253 -19.26 -13.12 -12.67
N VAL A 254 -18.22 -12.47 -13.20
CA VAL A 254 -17.36 -13.06 -14.26
C VAL A 254 -16.70 -14.37 -13.79
N LEU A 255 -16.20 -14.45 -12.56
CA LEU A 255 -15.56 -15.67 -12.05
C LEU A 255 -16.57 -16.82 -11.83
N ARG A 256 -17.79 -16.52 -11.38
CA ARG A 256 -18.92 -17.46 -11.26
C ARG A 256 -19.27 -18.07 -12.62
N ASP A 257 -19.39 -17.22 -13.64
CA ASP A 257 -19.88 -17.59 -14.98
C ASP A 257 -18.85 -18.43 -15.74
N PHE A 258 -17.56 -18.09 -15.63
CA PHE A 258 -16.46 -18.92 -16.13
C PHE A 258 -16.17 -20.15 -15.25
N GLY A 259 -16.84 -20.32 -14.10
CA GLY A 259 -16.59 -21.42 -13.16
C GLY A 259 -15.16 -21.43 -12.60
N HIS A 260 -14.55 -20.26 -12.41
CA HIS A 260 -13.15 -20.09 -12.09
C HIS A 260 -12.91 -19.88 -10.57
N PRO A 261 -11.93 -20.55 -9.94
CA PRO A 261 -11.71 -20.44 -8.50
C PRO A 261 -11.11 -19.11 -8.04
N VAL A 262 -11.52 -18.64 -6.86
CA VAL A 262 -11.07 -17.38 -6.25
C VAL A 262 -10.88 -17.51 -4.72
N GLY A 263 -9.79 -16.98 -4.19
CA GLY A 263 -9.55 -16.85 -2.75
C GLY A 263 -9.59 -15.39 -2.34
N ILE A 264 -10.46 -15.03 -1.40
CA ILE A 264 -10.68 -13.62 -0.99
C ILE A 264 -10.06 -13.38 0.38
N VAL A 265 -9.31 -12.29 0.55
CA VAL A 265 -8.89 -11.76 1.85
C VAL A 265 -9.53 -10.39 2.07
N THR A 266 -10.13 -10.14 3.24
CA THR A 266 -10.70 -8.82 3.57
C THR A 266 -10.76 -8.53 5.08
N LYS A 267 -10.85 -7.25 5.43
CA LYS A 267 -11.19 -6.71 6.76
C LYS A 267 -12.61 -6.15 6.84
N SER A 268 -13.37 -6.20 5.76
CA SER A 268 -14.68 -5.55 5.61
C SER A 268 -15.82 -6.54 5.71
N GLY A 269 -16.92 -6.12 6.35
CA GLY A 269 -18.17 -6.89 6.36
C GLY A 269 -18.99 -6.76 5.06
N LEU A 270 -18.54 -5.93 4.11
CA LEU A 270 -19.22 -5.75 2.82
C LEU A 270 -19.21 -7.01 1.95
N VAL A 271 -18.28 -7.95 2.17
CA VAL A 271 -18.29 -9.28 1.53
C VAL A 271 -19.60 -10.05 1.77
N ALA A 272 -20.30 -9.74 2.87
CA ALA A 272 -21.61 -10.32 3.17
C ALA A 272 -22.79 -9.66 2.41
N ARG A 273 -22.52 -8.77 1.44
CA ARG A 273 -23.42 -8.37 0.35
C ARG A 273 -23.50 -9.49 -0.70
N ASP A 274 -22.34 -10.00 -1.12
CA ASP A 274 -22.19 -10.85 -2.31
C ASP A 274 -22.34 -12.35 -1.99
N ILE A 275 -23.00 -12.70 -0.89
CA ILE A 275 -23.31 -14.08 -0.50
C ILE A 275 -24.14 -14.79 -1.57
N ASP A 276 -24.97 -14.06 -2.31
CA ASP A 276 -25.77 -14.54 -3.43
C ASP A 276 -24.91 -15.07 -4.60
N ILE A 277 -23.69 -14.55 -4.77
CA ILE A 277 -22.69 -15.05 -5.74
C ILE A 277 -21.78 -16.10 -5.07
N LEU A 278 -21.33 -15.82 -3.84
CA LEU A 278 -20.31 -16.60 -3.16
C LEU A 278 -20.81 -17.97 -2.69
N ALA A 279 -22.06 -18.11 -2.23
CA ALA A 279 -22.59 -19.40 -1.77
C ALA A 279 -22.76 -20.42 -2.93
N PRO A 280 -23.31 -20.06 -4.11
CA PRO A 280 -23.30 -20.94 -5.28
C PRO A 280 -21.90 -21.30 -5.79
N MET A 281 -20.91 -20.40 -5.64
CA MET A 281 -19.51 -20.73 -5.91
C MET A 281 -18.91 -21.68 -4.85
N ALA A 282 -19.29 -21.52 -3.58
CA ALA A 282 -18.81 -22.34 -2.47
C ALA A 282 -19.31 -23.79 -2.57
N ALA A 283 -20.59 -23.99 -2.92
CA ALA A 283 -21.17 -25.30 -3.20
C ALA A 283 -20.47 -26.05 -4.36
N ARG A 284 -19.78 -25.31 -5.23
CA ARG A 284 -18.94 -25.81 -6.34
C ARG A 284 -17.45 -25.90 -6.00
N GLY A 285 -17.05 -25.66 -4.75
CA GLY A 285 -15.64 -25.64 -4.34
C GLY A 285 -14.79 -24.55 -5.02
N LEU A 286 -15.41 -23.46 -5.49
CA LEU A 286 -14.77 -22.39 -6.26
C LEU A 286 -14.37 -21.17 -5.42
N VAL A 287 -14.82 -21.03 -4.17
CA VAL A 287 -14.43 -19.89 -3.33
C VAL A 287 -14.15 -20.26 -1.88
N LYS A 288 -13.17 -19.56 -1.28
CA LYS A 288 -13.03 -19.44 0.17
C LYS A 288 -12.68 -18.01 0.56
N VAL A 289 -13.17 -17.57 1.72
CA VAL A 289 -13.03 -16.20 2.22
C VAL A 289 -12.24 -16.19 3.52
N ALA A 290 -11.26 -15.29 3.64
CA ALA A 290 -10.41 -15.13 4.80
C ALA A 290 -10.59 -13.74 5.43
N ILE A 291 -11.14 -13.71 6.64
CA ILE A 291 -11.38 -12.46 7.38
C ILE A 291 -10.17 -12.16 8.27
N SER A 292 -9.53 -11.01 8.06
CA SER A 292 -8.39 -10.58 8.89
C SER A 292 -8.85 -9.99 10.22
N ILE A 293 -8.56 -10.66 11.33
CA ILE A 293 -8.79 -10.14 12.69
C ILE A 293 -7.43 -9.90 13.33
N THR A 294 -7.13 -8.63 13.56
CA THR A 294 -5.80 -8.18 14.02
C THR A 294 -5.77 -7.97 15.54
N THR A 295 -6.91 -7.72 16.16
CA THR A 295 -7.11 -7.57 17.61
C THR A 295 -8.61 -7.71 17.89
N LEU A 296 -9.00 -8.06 19.12
CA LEU A 296 -10.38 -8.00 19.59
C LEU A 296 -10.69 -6.69 20.33
N ASP A 297 -9.69 -5.89 20.71
CA ASP A 297 -9.89 -4.57 21.30
C ASP A 297 -10.39 -3.56 20.24
N PRO A 298 -11.59 -2.98 20.40
CA PRO A 298 -12.08 -1.95 19.49
C PRO A 298 -11.29 -0.63 19.54
N LYS A 299 -10.53 -0.34 20.62
CA LYS A 299 -9.66 0.85 20.68
C LYS A 299 -8.42 0.67 19.81
N LEU A 300 -7.64 -0.39 20.05
CA LEU A 300 -6.46 -0.73 19.23
C LEU A 300 -6.83 -0.93 17.75
N ALA A 301 -7.94 -1.62 17.45
CA ALA A 301 -8.44 -1.75 16.08
C ALA A 301 -8.70 -0.40 15.41
N ARG A 302 -9.28 0.57 16.13
CA ARG A 302 -9.58 1.92 15.61
C ARG A 302 -8.32 2.78 15.43
N LEU A 303 -7.27 2.57 16.23
CA LEU A 303 -5.98 3.25 16.06
C LEU A 303 -5.18 2.68 14.88
N MET A 304 -5.19 1.35 14.72
CA MET A 304 -4.42 0.67 13.67
C MET A 304 -5.10 0.71 12.29
N GLU A 305 -6.44 0.69 12.24
CA GLU A 305 -7.25 0.41 11.03
C GLU A 305 -8.56 1.24 11.00
N PRO A 306 -8.49 2.58 11.04
CA PRO A 306 -9.61 3.45 11.45
C PRO A 306 -10.88 3.37 10.60
N ARG A 307 -10.83 2.84 9.38
CA ARG A 307 -12.02 2.66 8.51
C ARG A 307 -12.33 1.21 8.14
N ALA A 308 -11.61 0.24 8.71
CA ALA A 308 -11.97 -1.18 8.61
C ALA A 308 -13.21 -1.51 9.46
N ALA A 309 -13.80 -2.70 9.28
CA ALA A 309 -14.87 -3.14 10.18
C ALA A 309 -14.34 -3.35 11.61
N SER A 310 -15.16 -3.10 12.64
CA SER A 310 -14.79 -3.40 14.03
C SER A 310 -14.61 -4.91 14.26
N PRO A 311 -13.82 -5.36 15.26
CA PRO A 311 -13.58 -6.79 15.49
C PRO A 311 -14.86 -7.61 15.63
N ALA A 312 -15.86 -7.10 16.37
CA ALA A 312 -17.17 -7.72 16.49
C ALA A 312 -17.89 -7.87 15.13
N ARG A 313 -17.81 -6.86 14.24
CA ARG A 313 -18.37 -6.95 12.87
C ARG A 313 -17.60 -7.93 11.98
N ARG A 314 -16.31 -8.17 12.23
CA ARG A 314 -15.53 -9.20 11.53
C ARG A 314 -15.94 -10.60 11.97
N LEU A 315 -16.12 -10.84 13.26
CA LEU A 315 -16.68 -12.10 13.80
C LEU A 315 -18.11 -12.34 13.27
N GLU A 316 -18.94 -11.31 13.23
CA GLU A 316 -20.28 -11.36 12.63
C GLU A 316 -20.24 -11.75 11.14
N THR A 317 -19.25 -11.21 10.40
CA THR A 317 -19.03 -11.55 8.99
C THR A 317 -18.59 -13.00 8.80
N ILE A 318 -17.73 -13.53 9.69
CA ILE A 318 -17.33 -14.95 9.66
C ILE A 318 -18.58 -15.84 9.83
N ARG A 319 -19.45 -15.52 10.79
CA ARG A 319 -20.66 -16.32 11.04
C ARG A 319 -21.61 -16.32 9.84
N ARG A 320 -21.95 -15.14 9.32
CA ARG A 320 -22.86 -15.01 8.16
C ARG A 320 -22.34 -15.69 6.90
N LEU A 321 -21.02 -15.75 6.69
CA LEU A 321 -20.41 -16.50 5.59
C LEU A 321 -20.47 -18.02 5.85
N SER A 322 -20.15 -18.46 7.06
CA SER A 322 -20.20 -19.88 7.45
C SER A 322 -21.63 -20.45 7.44
N GLU A 323 -22.62 -19.68 7.89
CA GLU A 323 -24.05 -20.03 7.85
C GLU A 323 -24.57 -20.16 6.40
N ALA A 324 -24.02 -19.35 5.48
CA ALA A 324 -24.27 -19.47 4.05
C ALA A 324 -23.45 -20.57 3.35
N GLY A 325 -22.77 -21.44 4.11
CA GLY A 325 -21.96 -22.55 3.58
C GLY A 325 -20.67 -22.13 2.89
N ILE A 326 -20.21 -20.87 3.03
CA ILE A 326 -18.99 -20.36 2.39
C ILE A 326 -17.78 -20.74 3.27
N PRO A 327 -16.80 -21.52 2.75
CA PRO A 327 -15.61 -21.88 3.49
C PRO A 327 -14.84 -20.66 3.99
N THR A 328 -14.85 -20.47 5.31
CA THR A 328 -14.36 -19.24 5.94
C THR A 328 -13.15 -19.49 6.83
N ALA A 329 -12.13 -18.65 6.66
CA ALA A 329 -10.87 -18.67 7.38
C ALA A 329 -10.69 -17.40 8.22
N VAL A 330 -9.90 -17.49 9.30
CA VAL A 330 -9.41 -16.32 10.03
C VAL A 330 -7.93 -16.07 9.73
N LEU A 331 -7.56 -14.80 9.57
CA LEU A 331 -6.17 -14.36 9.50
C LEU A 331 -5.82 -13.45 10.68
N ALA A 332 -5.08 -14.00 11.64
CA ALA A 332 -4.46 -13.26 12.73
C ALA A 332 -3.25 -12.48 12.19
N ALA A 333 -3.48 -11.31 11.59
CA ALA A 333 -2.47 -10.63 10.79
C ALA A 333 -2.63 -9.09 10.78
N PRO A 334 -1.56 -8.32 11.05
CA PRO A 334 -0.27 -8.75 11.59
C PRO A 334 -0.37 -9.14 13.08
N LEU A 335 0.46 -10.08 13.49
CA LEU A 335 0.86 -10.21 14.89
C LEU A 335 2.05 -9.28 15.15
N ILE A 336 1.92 -8.44 16.18
CA ILE A 336 2.83 -7.39 16.60
C ILE A 336 3.23 -7.68 18.06
N PRO A 337 4.52 -7.91 18.33
CA PRO A 337 5.00 -8.31 19.65
C PRO A 337 4.71 -7.23 20.71
N ALA A 338 4.30 -7.65 21.91
CA ALA A 338 3.93 -6.81 23.05
C ALA A 338 2.76 -5.82 22.83
N LEU A 339 2.03 -5.94 21.70
CA LEU A 339 0.90 -5.08 21.34
C LEU A 339 -0.43 -5.82 21.12
N ASN A 340 -0.43 -6.91 20.33
CA ASN A 340 -1.63 -7.74 20.10
C ASN A 340 -1.35 -9.26 20.11
N ASP A 341 -0.09 -9.68 20.21
CA ASP A 341 0.28 -11.10 20.17
C ASP A 341 -0.21 -11.89 21.41
N MET A 342 -0.56 -11.22 22.51
CA MET A 342 -1.27 -11.83 23.64
C MET A 342 -2.72 -12.25 23.33
N GLU A 343 -3.27 -11.86 22.17
CA GLU A 343 -4.65 -12.18 21.77
C GLU A 343 -4.77 -13.42 20.86
N ILE A 344 -3.67 -14.05 20.43
CA ILE A 344 -3.66 -15.17 19.46
C ILE A 344 -4.72 -16.23 19.77
N GLU A 345 -4.72 -16.76 20.98
CA GLU A 345 -5.64 -17.81 21.42
C GLU A 345 -7.09 -17.30 21.41
N ARG A 346 -7.33 -16.09 21.93
CA ARG A 346 -8.68 -15.48 21.99
C ARG A 346 -9.25 -15.17 20.62
N ILE A 347 -8.42 -14.74 19.66
CA ILE A 347 -8.81 -14.50 18.26
C ILE A 347 -9.23 -15.83 17.62
N LEU A 348 -8.46 -16.90 17.83
CA LEU A 348 -8.76 -18.24 17.28
C LEU A 348 -10.00 -18.86 17.92
N ASP A 349 -10.14 -18.80 19.26
CA ASP A 349 -11.31 -19.27 20.00
C ASP A 349 -12.59 -18.55 19.52
N SER A 350 -12.53 -17.21 19.40
CA SER A 350 -13.66 -16.39 18.92
C SER A 350 -14.00 -16.67 17.46
N ALA A 351 -13.00 -16.84 16.59
CA ALA A 351 -13.22 -17.15 15.18
C ALA A 351 -13.79 -18.57 14.99
N LYS A 352 -13.36 -19.55 15.80
CA LYS A 352 -13.94 -20.90 15.80
C LYS A 352 -15.41 -20.87 16.22
N ALA A 353 -15.74 -20.13 17.29
CA ALA A 353 -17.11 -19.94 17.73
C ALA A 353 -17.99 -19.19 16.69
N ALA A 354 -17.38 -18.39 15.82
CA ALA A 354 -18.03 -17.76 14.67
C ALA A 354 -18.08 -18.64 13.41
N GLY A 355 -17.64 -19.91 13.44
CA GLY A 355 -17.73 -20.83 12.30
C GLY A 355 -16.50 -20.87 11.37
N ALA A 356 -15.37 -20.26 11.73
CA ALA A 356 -14.14 -20.43 10.95
C ALA A 356 -13.67 -21.91 10.94
N ILE A 357 -13.20 -22.37 9.78
CA ILE A 357 -12.69 -23.74 9.58
C ILE A 357 -11.17 -23.79 9.34
N GLU A 358 -10.56 -22.71 8.86
CA GLU A 358 -9.12 -22.56 8.66
C GLU A 358 -8.59 -21.38 9.45
N ALA A 359 -7.31 -21.43 9.84
CA ALA A 359 -6.61 -20.27 10.38
C ALA A 359 -5.22 -20.07 9.76
N GLY A 360 -4.77 -18.82 9.76
CA GLY A 360 -3.35 -18.49 9.56
C GLY A 360 -2.97 -17.22 10.32
N TYR A 361 -1.67 -17.01 10.47
CA TYR A 361 -1.11 -15.72 10.90
C TYR A 361 -0.11 -15.19 9.87
N VAL A 362 0.28 -13.93 10.05
CA VAL A 362 1.48 -13.30 9.47
C VAL A 362 2.01 -12.35 10.54
N THR A 363 3.32 -12.29 10.78
CA THR A 363 3.91 -11.32 11.71
C THR A 363 4.00 -9.92 11.08
N LEU A 364 4.37 -8.91 11.87
CA LEU A 364 4.54 -7.54 11.37
C LEU A 364 5.61 -7.47 10.26
N ARG A 365 5.32 -6.65 9.24
CA ARG A 365 6.16 -6.44 8.06
C ARG A 365 6.37 -4.93 7.88
N LEU A 366 7.62 -4.48 7.96
CA LEU A 366 7.99 -3.06 7.84
C LEU A 366 8.86 -2.80 6.59
N PRO A 367 8.40 -3.10 5.36
CA PRO A 367 9.17 -2.81 4.16
C PRO A 367 9.18 -1.30 3.87
N LEU A 368 10.35 -0.75 3.54
CA LEU A 368 10.52 0.61 3.02
C LEU A 368 9.89 1.64 3.99
N GLU A 369 9.08 2.58 3.48
CA GLU A 369 8.48 3.71 4.20
C GLU A 369 7.63 3.27 5.43
N ILE A 370 7.22 2.00 5.50
CA ILE A 370 6.43 1.45 6.62
C ILE A 370 7.20 1.44 7.94
N ALA A 371 8.54 1.31 7.91
CA ALA A 371 9.34 1.26 9.14
C ALA A 371 9.25 2.58 9.92
N ASP A 372 9.39 3.71 9.22
CA ASP A 372 9.29 5.05 9.81
C ASP A 372 7.85 5.38 10.17
N MET A 373 6.90 5.16 9.28
CA MET A 373 5.47 5.36 9.57
C MET A 373 4.98 4.58 10.79
N PHE A 374 5.49 3.37 11.03
CA PHE A 374 5.14 2.59 12.21
C PHE A 374 5.85 3.09 13.49
N ARG A 375 7.09 3.60 13.39
CA ARG A 375 7.74 4.35 14.49
C ARG A 375 6.94 5.59 14.87
N GLU A 376 6.53 6.41 13.90
CA GLU A 376 5.70 7.60 14.11
C GLU A 376 4.40 7.27 14.86
N TRP A 377 3.70 6.24 14.39
CA TRP A 377 2.44 5.79 14.97
C TRP A 377 2.62 5.21 16.40
N LEU A 378 3.71 4.47 16.64
CA LEU A 378 4.06 4.01 17.99
C LEU A 378 4.41 5.18 18.92
N ALA A 379 5.15 6.19 18.47
CA ALA A 379 5.45 7.38 19.26
C ALA A 379 4.18 8.19 19.58
N ALA A 380 3.26 8.32 18.61
CA ALA A 380 2.02 9.09 18.76
C ALA A 380 0.95 8.40 19.63
N HIS A 381 0.97 7.07 19.75
CA HIS A 381 -0.11 6.31 20.41
C HIS A 381 0.33 5.37 21.54
N PHE A 382 1.61 4.96 21.57
CA PHE A 382 2.16 4.01 22.55
C PHE A 382 3.63 4.35 22.94
N PRO A 383 3.98 5.60 23.28
CA PRO A 383 5.38 6.04 23.44
C PRO A 383 6.17 5.17 24.43
N GLU A 384 5.60 4.88 25.60
CA GLU A 384 6.21 4.02 26.63
C GLU A 384 6.55 2.60 26.15
N LYS A 385 5.83 2.09 25.14
CA LYS A 385 6.06 0.77 24.55
C LYS A 385 6.88 0.81 23.26
N ALA A 386 7.02 1.97 22.61
CA ALA A 386 7.55 2.08 21.24
C ALA A 386 8.93 1.42 21.09
N ARG A 387 9.86 1.71 22.02
CA ARG A 387 11.21 1.13 22.06
C ARG A 387 11.19 -0.38 22.22
N HIS A 388 10.34 -0.90 23.12
CA HIS A 388 10.25 -2.33 23.39
C HIS A 388 9.63 -3.12 22.22
N ILE A 389 8.54 -2.60 21.63
CA ILE A 389 7.92 -3.20 20.45
C ILE A 389 8.91 -3.24 19.28
N MET A 390 9.61 -2.14 18.99
CA MET A 390 10.61 -2.11 17.92
C MET A 390 11.83 -2.99 18.21
N SER A 391 12.25 -3.14 19.47
CA SER A 391 13.31 -4.07 19.86
C SER A 391 12.92 -5.53 19.57
N LEU A 392 11.70 -5.95 19.91
CA LEU A 392 11.20 -7.30 19.61
C LEU A 392 10.99 -7.53 18.11
N VAL A 393 10.53 -6.51 17.36
CA VAL A 393 10.46 -6.58 15.89
C VAL A 393 11.86 -6.78 15.28
N ARG A 394 12.90 -6.13 15.83
CA ARG A 394 14.29 -6.30 15.39
C ARG A 394 14.86 -7.67 15.74
N GLU A 395 14.58 -8.20 16.94
CA GLU A 395 14.93 -9.58 17.30
C GLU A 395 14.34 -10.57 16.28
N MET A 396 13.06 -10.38 15.92
CA MET A 396 12.35 -11.20 14.95
C MET A 396 12.83 -11.07 13.49
N HIS A 397 13.71 -10.11 13.18
CA HIS A 397 14.21 -9.82 11.82
C HIS A 397 15.75 -9.65 11.79
N GLY A 398 16.47 -10.34 12.67
CA GLY A 398 17.95 -10.41 12.64
C GLY A 398 18.64 -9.06 12.90
N GLY A 399 18.08 -8.24 13.79
CA GLY A 399 18.55 -6.90 14.15
C GLY A 399 18.02 -5.77 13.28
N LYS A 400 17.37 -6.07 12.15
CA LYS A 400 16.78 -5.09 11.21
C LYS A 400 15.33 -4.82 11.55
N ASP A 401 14.77 -3.68 11.14
CA ASP A 401 13.32 -3.45 11.28
C ASP A 401 12.47 -4.44 10.44
N TYR A 402 13.06 -5.02 9.38
CA TYR A 402 12.43 -6.00 8.50
C TYR A 402 13.47 -6.77 7.66
N ASP A 403 13.40 -8.10 7.64
CA ASP A 403 14.06 -8.93 6.62
C ASP A 403 13.07 -9.17 5.45
N SER A 404 13.52 -8.96 4.22
CA SER A 404 12.73 -9.14 3.00
C SER A 404 12.86 -10.56 2.40
N GLY A 405 13.70 -11.42 2.98
CA GLY A 405 13.93 -12.80 2.52
C GLY A 405 12.69 -13.70 2.60
N PHE A 406 12.54 -14.58 1.60
CA PHE A 406 11.50 -15.62 1.60
C PHE A 406 11.64 -16.56 2.82
N GLY A 407 10.53 -17.16 3.25
CA GLY A 407 10.41 -17.93 4.48
C GLY A 407 10.37 -17.06 5.75
N LYS A 408 11.27 -16.07 5.85
CA LYS A 408 11.42 -15.18 7.02
C LYS A 408 10.38 -14.06 7.07
N ARG A 409 10.25 -13.26 6.00
CA ARG A 409 9.57 -11.94 5.94
C ARG A 409 8.09 -11.86 6.33
N GLY A 410 7.46 -12.96 6.75
CA GLY A 410 6.08 -13.03 7.25
C GLY A 410 5.89 -13.96 8.45
N ARG A 411 6.98 -14.52 8.99
CA ARG A 411 7.03 -15.34 10.21
C ARG A 411 7.98 -14.76 11.26
N GLY A 412 9.03 -14.08 10.83
CA GLY A 412 10.19 -13.73 11.65
C GLY A 412 11.12 -14.94 11.89
N GLU A 413 12.20 -14.70 12.60
CA GLU A 413 13.15 -15.70 13.10
C GLU A 413 13.47 -15.48 14.59
N GLY A 414 14.27 -16.35 15.19
CA GLY A 414 14.62 -16.26 16.62
C GLY A 414 13.54 -16.71 17.61
N PRO A 415 13.82 -16.63 18.93
CA PRO A 415 12.97 -17.19 19.98
C PRO A 415 11.57 -16.59 20.06
N TYR A 416 11.43 -15.27 19.90
CA TYR A 416 10.11 -14.62 19.97
C TYR A 416 9.20 -15.02 18.80
N ALA A 417 9.73 -15.07 17.58
CA ALA A 417 8.98 -15.52 16.40
C ALA A 417 8.57 -17.00 16.52
N TRP A 418 9.47 -17.86 17.02
CA TRP A 418 9.17 -19.26 17.32
C TRP A 418 8.05 -19.38 18.35
N THR A 419 8.06 -18.55 19.40
CA THR A 419 7.04 -18.55 20.46
C THR A 419 5.67 -18.12 19.94
N ILE A 420 5.59 -17.07 19.12
CA ILE A 420 4.36 -16.67 18.42
C ILE A 420 3.83 -17.83 17.56
N GLY A 421 4.70 -18.41 16.72
CA GLY A 421 4.34 -19.49 15.82
C GLY A 421 3.85 -20.73 16.58
N ARG A 422 4.50 -21.07 17.69
CA ARG A 422 4.18 -22.26 18.47
C ARG A 422 2.88 -22.11 19.27
N ARG A 423 2.62 -20.93 19.85
CA ARG A 423 1.31 -20.60 20.46
C ARG A 423 0.18 -20.74 19.45
N PHE A 424 0.36 -20.15 18.27
CA PHE A 424 -0.60 -20.26 17.17
C PHE A 424 -0.83 -21.72 16.74
N GLU A 425 0.22 -22.51 16.53
CA GLU A 425 0.11 -23.93 16.15
C GLU A 425 -0.68 -24.76 17.16
N ILE A 426 -0.41 -24.58 18.46
CA ILE A 426 -1.06 -25.33 19.54
C ILE A 426 -2.55 -24.94 19.61
N ALA A 427 -2.87 -23.65 19.58
CA ALA A 427 -4.25 -23.16 19.63
C ALA A 427 -5.05 -23.58 18.38
N ALA A 428 -4.49 -23.42 17.18
CA ALA A 428 -5.14 -23.84 15.93
C ALA A 428 -5.35 -25.36 15.88
N ARG A 429 -4.44 -26.16 16.45
CA ARG A 429 -4.60 -27.61 16.58
C ARG A 429 -5.70 -27.98 17.58
N ARG A 430 -5.72 -27.35 18.76
CA ARG A 430 -6.77 -27.53 19.78
C ARG A 430 -8.18 -27.29 19.22
N LEU A 431 -8.32 -26.32 18.30
CA LEU A 431 -9.59 -25.88 17.73
C LEU A 431 -9.98 -26.55 16.40
N GLY A 432 -9.13 -27.42 15.85
CA GLY A 432 -9.35 -27.99 14.52
C GLY A 432 -9.42 -26.90 13.43
N LEU A 433 -8.50 -25.93 13.47
CA LEU A 433 -8.31 -24.84 12.50
C LEU A 433 -7.00 -25.04 11.69
N VAL A 434 -6.57 -26.29 11.51
CA VAL A 434 -5.19 -26.63 11.14
C VAL A 434 -4.90 -26.35 9.66
N GLY A 435 -4.29 -25.18 9.42
CA GLY A 435 -3.71 -24.79 8.14
C GLY A 435 -4.70 -24.23 7.13
N ARG A 436 -4.18 -23.92 5.93
CA ARG A 436 -4.96 -23.40 4.78
C ARG A 436 -5.19 -24.48 3.72
N GLY A 437 -5.50 -25.70 4.16
CA GLY A 437 -5.48 -26.93 3.36
C GLY A 437 -6.56 -27.06 2.29
N LEU A 438 -7.66 -26.30 2.37
CA LEU A 438 -8.75 -26.33 1.38
C LEU A 438 -8.25 -25.82 0.03
N LYS A 439 -8.11 -26.73 -0.93
CA LYS A 439 -7.85 -26.45 -2.34
C LYS A 439 -9.17 -26.18 -3.04
N LEU A 440 -9.21 -25.14 -3.87
CA LEU A 440 -10.36 -24.84 -4.72
C LEU A 440 -10.21 -25.57 -6.06
N THR A 441 -11.30 -26.07 -6.63
CA THR A 441 -11.25 -26.83 -7.88
C THR A 441 -11.11 -25.93 -9.11
N THR A 442 -10.52 -26.48 -10.18
CA THR A 442 -10.49 -25.90 -11.53
C THR A 442 -11.35 -26.67 -12.53
N GLU A 443 -11.98 -27.79 -12.13
CA GLU A 443 -12.72 -28.72 -13.00
C GLU A 443 -13.98 -28.09 -13.61
N HIS A 444 -14.53 -27.09 -12.92
CA HIS A 444 -15.68 -26.32 -13.38
C HIS A 444 -15.32 -25.19 -14.36
N PHE A 445 -14.04 -24.95 -14.63
CA PHE A 445 -13.64 -23.85 -15.51
C PHE A 445 -14.13 -24.11 -16.94
N LYS A 446 -14.96 -23.21 -17.43
CA LYS A 446 -15.41 -23.17 -18.82
C LYS A 446 -15.15 -21.79 -19.37
N ARG A 447 -14.52 -21.73 -20.55
CA ARG A 447 -14.66 -20.55 -21.41
C ARG A 447 -16.12 -20.53 -21.86
N ALA A 448 -16.76 -19.36 -21.86
CA ALA A 448 -18.07 -19.24 -22.45
C ALA A 448 -17.99 -19.73 -23.91
N THR A 449 -18.85 -20.67 -24.30
CA THR A 449 -19.09 -21.00 -25.70
C THR A 449 -19.38 -19.70 -26.43
N GLN A 450 -18.82 -19.51 -27.62
CA GLN A 450 -18.93 -18.21 -28.28
C GLN A 450 -20.41 -17.88 -28.48
N VAL A 451 -20.82 -16.63 -28.20
CA VAL A 451 -22.16 -16.16 -28.57
C VAL A 451 -22.16 -16.01 -30.10
N GLY A 452 -22.42 -17.11 -30.79
CA GLY A 452 -22.06 -17.32 -32.19
C GLY A 452 -21.52 -18.72 -32.54
N GLU A 453 -21.25 -19.60 -31.56
CA GLU A 453 -21.16 -21.04 -31.84
C GLU A 453 -22.56 -21.53 -32.26
N GLN A 454 -22.68 -21.73 -33.56
CA GLN A 454 -23.88 -22.09 -34.30
C GLN A 454 -24.64 -23.24 -33.61
N LEU A 455 -25.94 -23.04 -33.38
CA LEU A 455 -26.87 -24.11 -33.00
C LEU A 455 -26.62 -25.32 -33.90
N SER A 456 -26.33 -26.48 -33.29
CA SER A 456 -26.01 -27.71 -34.01
C SER A 456 -27.28 -28.27 -34.67
N LEU A 457 -27.66 -27.69 -35.80
CA LEU A 457 -28.78 -28.07 -36.67
C LEU A 457 -28.45 -29.33 -37.49
N PHE A 458 -28.05 -30.40 -36.79
CA PHE A 458 -28.03 -31.76 -37.30
C PHE A 458 -28.64 -32.67 -36.23
N ALA A 459 -29.53 -33.55 -36.68
CA ALA A 459 -30.39 -34.41 -35.86
C ALA A 459 -29.78 -35.79 -35.58
#